data_AF-A0A2K4WK28-F1
#
_entry.id   AF-A0A2K4WK28-F1
#
_cell.length_a   1.000
_cell.length_b   1.000
_cell.length_c   1.000
_cell.angle_alpha   90.00
_cell.angle_beta   90.00
_cell.angle_gamma   90.00
#
_symmetry.space_group_name_H-M   'P 1'
#
loop_
_entity.id
_entity.type
_entity.pdbx_description
1 polymer ?
#
loop_
_entity_poly.entity_id
_entity_poly.type
_entity_poly.pdbx_seq_one_letter_code
_entity_poly.pdbx_strand_id
1 'polypeptide(L)'
;MYSDALSWGHGPRLFEVFLEPTCPFSVKAFFKLDDLLAQAGEDHVTVRIRLQSQPWHMFSGVIVRCILAAATLEGGKESAKAVMTAVASHREEFEFEHHAGGPNLDATPNDIIARIERYSGLALAEAFANPELEQAVKWHTKYARQNGIHVSPTFMIDGLVQPGMSSGDPVSKWVSDIG
;
A
#
# COMPACT_ATOMS: atom_id res chain seq x y z
N MET A 1 12.54 -10.34 -5.34
CA MET A 1 11.78 -10.19 -6.59
C MET A 1 10.74 -9.08 -6.32
N TYR A 2 10.38 -8.19 -7.25
CA TYR A 2 9.44 -7.09 -6.91
C TYR A 2 8.01 -7.59 -6.63
N SER A 3 7.67 -8.77 -7.16
CA SER A 3 6.33 -9.35 -7.11
C SER A 3 5.89 -9.89 -5.77
N ASP A 4 6.78 -10.06 -4.80
CA ASP A 4 6.52 -10.70 -3.51
C ASP A 4 7.12 -9.93 -2.32
N ALA A 5 7.69 -8.74 -2.55
CA ALA A 5 8.29 -7.93 -1.48
C ALA A 5 7.28 -7.57 -0.37
N LEU A 6 6.02 -7.32 -0.72
CA LEU A 6 4.93 -7.00 0.22
C LEU A 6 3.97 -8.19 0.32
N SER A 7 4.44 -9.29 0.90
CA SER A 7 3.72 -10.57 0.99
C SER A 7 3.74 -11.15 2.41
N TRP A 8 2.58 -11.62 2.89
CA TRP A 8 2.41 -12.27 4.20
C TRP A 8 1.56 -13.54 4.05
N GLY A 9 1.76 -14.51 4.94
CA GLY A 9 1.24 -15.87 4.78
C GLY A 9 1.96 -16.66 3.69
N HIS A 10 1.62 -17.93 3.60
CA HIS A 10 2.25 -18.91 2.70
C HIS A 10 1.25 -19.94 2.15
N GLY A 11 -0.04 -19.68 2.31
CA GLY A 11 -1.09 -20.56 1.82
C GLY A 11 -1.33 -20.45 0.31
N PRO A 12 -1.98 -21.46 -0.29
CA PRO A 12 -2.10 -21.59 -1.73
C PRO A 12 -3.06 -20.59 -2.37
N ARG A 13 -4.03 -20.02 -1.62
CA ARG A 13 -4.93 -18.99 -2.12
C ARG A 13 -4.20 -17.66 -2.16
N LEU A 14 -4.18 -17.00 -3.31
CA LEU A 14 -3.54 -15.70 -3.44
C LEU A 14 -4.57 -14.58 -3.32
N PHE A 15 -4.46 -13.77 -2.27
CA PHE A 15 -5.26 -12.57 -2.08
C PHE A 15 -4.42 -11.32 -2.30
N GLU A 16 -4.70 -10.58 -3.37
CA GLU A 16 -3.97 -9.33 -3.68
C GLU A 16 -4.88 -8.12 -3.48
N VAL A 17 -4.35 -7.09 -2.82
CA VAL A 17 -5.08 -5.84 -2.57
C VAL A 17 -4.29 -4.66 -3.13
N PHE A 18 -4.94 -3.89 -3.99
CA PHE A 18 -4.39 -2.70 -4.62
C PHE A 18 -4.74 -1.48 -3.79
N LEU A 19 -3.75 -0.88 -3.13
CA LEU A 19 -3.93 0.18 -2.15
C LEU A 19 -3.23 1.48 -2.59
N GLU A 20 -3.96 2.60 -2.51
CA GLU A 20 -3.41 3.95 -2.55
C GLU A 20 -3.11 4.39 -1.10
N PRO A 21 -1.84 4.65 -0.73
CA PRO A 21 -1.45 4.90 0.67
C PRO A 21 -2.25 5.98 1.40
N THR A 22 -2.76 7.00 0.71
CA THR A 22 -3.51 8.10 1.34
C THR A 22 -5.01 8.09 1.05
N CYS A 23 -5.51 7.08 0.34
CA CYS A 23 -6.93 6.93 0.05
C CYS A 23 -7.69 6.45 1.30
N PRO A 24 -8.79 7.10 1.72
CA PRO A 24 -9.51 6.73 2.94
C PRO A 24 -10.06 5.29 2.90
N PHE A 25 -10.51 4.82 1.74
CA PHE A 25 -10.99 3.45 1.58
C PHE A 25 -9.85 2.43 1.58
N SER A 26 -8.67 2.80 1.06
CA SER A 26 -7.48 1.94 1.09
C SER A 26 -6.96 1.81 2.51
N VAL A 27 -6.90 2.92 3.27
CA VAL A 27 -6.56 2.92 4.70
C VAL A 27 -7.49 1.99 5.49
N LYS A 28 -8.80 2.08 5.24
CA LYS A 28 -9.79 1.19 5.88
C LYS A 28 -9.54 -0.29 5.56
N ALA A 29 -9.16 -0.63 4.33
CA ALA A 29 -8.84 -2.01 3.96
C ALA A 29 -7.50 -2.48 4.54
N PHE A 30 -6.49 -1.61 4.52
CA PHE A 30 -5.15 -1.87 5.05
C PHE A 30 -5.19 -2.31 6.52
N PHE A 31 -5.91 -1.59 7.37
CA PHE A 31 -6.02 -1.92 8.79
C PHE A 31 -6.78 -3.22 9.11
N LYS A 32 -7.43 -3.84 8.11
CA LYS A 32 -8.12 -5.13 8.26
C LYS A 32 -7.28 -6.33 7.80
N LEU A 33 -6.11 -6.11 7.19
CA LEU A 33 -5.32 -7.20 6.60
C LEU A 33 -4.72 -8.14 7.65
N ASP A 34 -4.40 -7.63 8.84
CA ASP A 34 -3.90 -8.46 9.95
C ASP A 34 -5.01 -9.40 10.45
N ASP A 35 -6.21 -8.86 10.69
CA ASP A 35 -7.38 -9.66 11.07
C ASP A 35 -7.75 -10.68 9.98
N LEU A 36 -7.62 -10.30 8.70
CA LEU A 36 -7.85 -11.21 7.58
C LEU A 36 -6.89 -12.38 7.62
N LEU A 37 -5.59 -12.12 7.74
CA LEU A 37 -4.59 -13.17 7.76
C LEU A 37 -4.77 -14.08 8.99
N ALA A 38 -5.11 -13.50 10.14
CA ALA A 38 -5.40 -14.25 11.36
C ALA A 38 -6.65 -15.13 11.26
N GLN A 39 -7.73 -14.66 10.62
CA GLN A 39 -8.98 -15.40 10.47
C GLN A 39 -8.94 -16.43 9.34
N ALA A 40 -8.31 -16.10 8.21
CA ALA A 40 -8.17 -17.00 7.07
C ALA A 40 -7.10 -18.09 7.34
N GLY A 41 -6.07 -17.76 8.12
CA GLY A 41 -4.94 -18.63 8.42
C GLY A 41 -3.81 -18.51 7.38
N GLU A 42 -2.58 -18.36 7.87
CA GLU A 42 -1.38 -18.22 7.03
C GLU A 42 -1.11 -19.44 6.13
N ASP A 43 -1.56 -20.63 6.54
CA ASP A 43 -1.46 -21.86 5.75
C ASP A 43 -2.48 -21.92 4.59
N HIS A 44 -3.51 -21.06 4.61
CA HIS A 44 -4.58 -21.05 3.63
C HIS A 44 -4.43 -19.93 2.59
N VAL A 45 -4.01 -18.74 3.03
CA VAL A 45 -3.89 -17.56 2.18
C VAL A 45 -2.48 -16.97 2.18
N THR A 46 -2.05 -16.50 1.01
CA THR A 46 -0.97 -15.53 0.86
C THR A 46 -1.57 -14.16 0.54
N VAL A 47 -1.38 -13.18 1.41
CA VAL A 47 -1.84 -11.79 1.23
C VAL A 47 -0.72 -10.95 0.62
N ARG A 48 -1.02 -10.23 -0.46
CA ARG A 48 -0.08 -9.29 -1.10
C ARG A 48 -0.64 -7.90 -1.25
N ILE A 49 0.19 -6.91 -0.93
CA ILE A 49 -0.12 -5.50 -1.18
C ILE A 49 0.47 -5.07 -2.52
N ARG A 50 -0.35 -4.40 -3.34
CA ARG A 50 0.05 -3.74 -4.57
C ARG A 50 -0.18 -2.24 -4.41
N LEU A 51 0.84 -1.43 -4.64
CA LEU A 51 0.73 0.03 -4.53
C LEU A 51 0.07 0.61 -5.78
N GLN A 52 -1.17 1.08 -5.63
CA GLN A 52 -1.98 1.71 -6.67
C GLN A 52 -1.86 3.23 -6.53
N SER A 53 -0.84 3.81 -7.16
CA SER A 53 -0.61 5.26 -7.11
C SER A 53 -1.67 6.01 -7.91
N GLN A 54 -2.49 6.82 -7.25
CA GLN A 54 -3.55 7.60 -7.88
C GLN A 54 -3.07 9.01 -8.26
N PRO A 55 -3.19 9.43 -9.52
CA PRO A 55 -2.67 10.73 -9.96
C PRO A 55 -3.32 11.97 -9.31
N TRP A 56 -4.54 11.84 -8.79
CA TRP A 56 -5.21 12.92 -8.05
C TRP A 56 -4.78 13.01 -6.58
N HIS A 57 -4.07 12.00 -6.06
CA HIS A 57 -3.38 12.02 -4.77
C HIS A 57 -1.97 12.57 -5.03
N MET A 58 -1.79 13.89 -5.02
CA MET A 58 -0.66 14.53 -5.71
C MET A 58 0.72 14.20 -5.12
N PHE A 59 0.81 13.79 -3.85
CA PHE A 59 2.06 13.28 -3.25
C PHE A 59 2.22 11.75 -3.32
N SER A 60 1.29 11.03 -3.92
CA SER A 60 1.30 9.55 -4.00
C SER A 60 2.62 9.00 -4.53
N GLY A 61 3.21 9.61 -5.57
CA GLY A 61 4.50 9.16 -6.11
C GLY A 61 5.65 9.22 -5.08
N VAL A 62 5.70 10.26 -4.24
CA VAL A 62 6.70 10.39 -3.17
C VAL A 62 6.46 9.34 -2.11
N ILE A 63 5.20 9.16 -1.69
CA ILE A 63 4.82 8.24 -0.61
C ILE A 63 5.02 6.77 -1.02
N VAL A 64 4.61 6.38 -2.23
CA VAL A 64 4.83 5.06 -2.81
C VAL A 64 6.33 4.74 -2.89
N ARG A 65 7.14 5.71 -3.31
CA ARG A 65 8.60 5.55 -3.34
C ARG A 65 9.19 5.40 -1.93
N CYS A 66 8.66 6.09 -0.92
CA CYS A 66 9.08 5.89 0.49
C CYS A 66 8.75 4.49 1.01
N ILE A 67 7.56 3.96 0.69
CA ILE A 67 7.17 2.59 1.09
C ILE A 67 8.12 1.57 0.48
N LEU A 68 8.45 1.72 -0.80
CA LEU A 68 9.37 0.82 -1.48
C LEU A 68 10.81 1.01 -1.03
N ALA A 69 11.22 2.23 -0.67
CA ALA A 69 12.52 2.48 -0.05
C ALA A 69 12.63 1.73 1.29
N ALA A 70 11.59 1.83 2.13
CA ALA A 70 11.52 1.10 3.40
C ALA A 70 11.61 -0.42 3.21
N ALA A 71 11.02 -0.96 2.14
CA ALA A 71 11.13 -2.38 1.80
C ALA A 71 12.56 -2.86 1.49
N THR A 72 13.51 -1.93 1.28
CA THR A 72 14.93 -2.25 1.06
C THR A 72 15.78 -2.19 2.32
N LEU A 73 15.23 -1.70 3.44
CA LEU A 73 15.90 -1.70 4.73
C LEU A 73 15.96 -3.12 5.32
N GLU A 74 16.73 -3.32 6.39
CA GLU A 74 16.87 -4.62 7.07
C GLU A 74 15.52 -5.24 7.48
N GLY A 75 14.56 -4.41 7.93
CA GLY A 75 13.21 -4.86 8.30
C GLY A 75 12.31 -5.21 7.10
N GLY A 76 12.75 -4.94 5.87
CA GLY A 76 12.06 -5.31 4.64
C GLY A 76 10.58 -4.92 4.63
N LYS A 77 9.71 -5.92 4.42
CA LYS A 77 8.25 -5.72 4.36
C LYS A 77 7.66 -5.13 5.64
N GLU A 78 8.26 -5.37 6.80
CA GLU A 78 7.78 -4.81 8.07
C GLU A 78 8.11 -3.32 8.16
N SER A 79 9.27 -2.90 7.65
CA SER A 79 9.59 -1.47 7.49
C SER A 79 8.64 -0.79 6.50
N ALA A 80 8.32 -1.45 5.38
CA ALA A 80 7.33 -0.94 4.43
C ALA A 80 5.93 -0.83 5.05
N LYS A 81 5.49 -1.84 5.81
CA LYS A 81 4.24 -1.81 6.58
C LYS A 81 4.25 -0.68 7.61
N ALA A 82 5.35 -0.45 8.31
CA ALA A 82 5.48 0.65 9.26
C ALA A 82 5.31 2.03 8.59
N VAL A 83 5.90 2.24 7.41
CA VAL A 83 5.67 3.46 6.62
C VAL A 83 4.19 3.59 6.21
N MET A 84 3.57 2.51 5.71
CA MET A 84 2.15 2.52 5.37
C MET A 84 1.27 2.84 6.58
N THR A 85 1.56 2.26 7.76
CA THR A 85 0.86 2.54 9.02
C THR A 85 1.01 3.99 9.47
N ALA A 86 2.22 4.55 9.35
CA ALA A 86 2.50 5.94 9.69
C ALA A 86 1.70 6.92 8.80
N VAL A 87 1.67 6.67 7.49
CA VAL A 87 0.89 7.44 6.52
C VAL A 87 -0.60 7.26 6.77
N ALA A 88 -1.07 6.02 6.95
CA ALA A 88 -2.48 5.72 7.16
C ALA A 88 -3.04 6.36 8.44
N SER A 89 -2.26 6.37 9.52
CA SER A 89 -2.65 6.98 10.81
C SER A 89 -2.74 8.50 10.74
N HIS A 90 -1.98 9.15 9.85
CA HIS A 90 -1.95 10.60 9.66
C HIS A 90 -2.38 10.99 8.25
N ARG A 91 -3.33 10.23 7.67
CA ARG A 91 -3.69 10.27 6.25
C ARG A 91 -3.91 11.68 5.70
N GLU A 92 -4.62 12.51 6.45
CA GLU A 92 -4.98 13.87 6.04
C GLU A 92 -3.77 14.79 5.92
N GLU A 93 -2.73 14.56 6.71
CA GLU A 93 -1.49 15.33 6.65
C GLU A 93 -0.64 15.02 5.41
N PHE A 94 -0.93 13.92 4.73
CA PHE A 94 -0.25 13.48 3.51
C PHE A 94 -1.09 13.71 2.24
N GLU A 95 -2.28 14.31 2.37
CA GLU A 95 -3.19 14.62 1.27
C GLU A 95 -3.47 16.10 1.10
N PHE A 96 -4.15 16.41 0.01
CA PHE A 96 -4.63 17.75 -0.28
C PHE A 96 -6.12 17.83 0.02
N GLU A 97 -6.57 18.95 0.58
CA GLU A 97 -7.98 19.23 0.75
C GLU A 97 -8.67 19.18 -0.62
N HIS A 98 -9.70 18.36 -0.75
CA HIS A 98 -10.40 18.09 -2.02
C HIS A 98 -9.46 17.73 -3.19
N HIS A 99 -8.30 17.11 -2.90
CA HIS A 99 -7.29 16.78 -3.91
C HIS A 99 -6.78 18.00 -4.69
N ALA A 100 -6.81 19.19 -4.08
CA ALA A 100 -6.50 20.45 -4.75
C ALA A 100 -5.72 21.45 -3.90
N GLY A 101 -6.04 21.58 -2.60
CA GLY A 101 -5.51 22.65 -1.75
C GLY A 101 -5.00 22.19 -0.39
N GLY A 102 -4.92 23.15 0.54
CA GLY A 102 -4.46 22.93 1.90
C GLY A 102 -2.94 23.10 2.07
N PRO A 103 -2.40 22.84 3.27
CA PRO A 103 -1.01 23.14 3.64
C PRO A 103 0.04 22.43 2.78
N ASN A 104 -0.33 21.31 2.15
CA ASN A 104 0.56 20.53 1.30
C ASN A 104 0.86 21.19 -0.06
N LEU A 105 0.20 22.30 -0.41
CA LEU A 105 0.59 23.15 -1.56
C LEU A 105 1.99 23.75 -1.39
N ASP A 106 2.39 24.02 -0.15
CA ASP A 106 3.69 24.63 0.18
C ASP A 106 4.72 23.58 0.65
N ALA A 107 4.33 22.31 0.75
CA ALA A 107 5.24 21.23 1.14
C ALA A 107 6.10 20.78 -0.05
N THR A 108 7.35 20.42 0.24
CA THR A 108 8.26 19.83 -0.74
C THR A 108 8.25 18.30 -0.65
N PRO A 109 8.79 17.59 -1.66
CA PRO A 109 9.05 16.15 -1.52
C PRO A 109 9.90 15.80 -0.29
N ASN A 110 10.87 16.66 0.08
CA ASN A 110 11.69 16.42 1.28
C ASN A 110 10.88 16.58 2.58
N ASP A 111 9.93 17.50 2.63
CA ASP A 111 9.05 17.65 3.81
C ASP A 111 8.16 16.42 4.01
N ILE A 112 7.68 15.82 2.92
CA ILE A 112 6.90 14.58 2.96
C ILE A 112 7.76 13.40 3.44
N ILE A 113 8.98 13.24 2.90
CA ILE A 113 9.92 12.20 3.35
C ILE A 113 10.19 12.37 4.85
N ALA A 114 10.61 13.56 5.29
CA ALA A 114 10.94 13.83 6.69
C ALA A 114 9.74 13.63 7.64
N ARG A 115 8.52 13.90 7.18
CA ARG A 115 7.29 13.63 7.95
C ARG A 115 7.04 12.12 8.11
N ILE A 116 7.25 11.35 7.05
CA ILE A 116 7.17 9.88 7.12
C ILE A 116 8.24 9.33 8.06
N GLU A 117 9.49 9.80 7.96
CA GLU A 117 10.58 9.38 8.85
C GLU A 117 10.23 9.65 10.32
N ARG A 118 9.66 10.83 10.61
CA ARG A 118 9.21 11.21 11.96
C ARG A 118 8.13 10.27 12.52
N TYR A 119 7.12 9.93 11.71
CA TYR A 119 6.01 9.09 12.17
C TYR A 119 6.33 7.59 12.17
N SER A 120 7.20 7.12 11.28
CA SER A 120 7.59 5.70 11.20
C SER A 120 8.81 5.36 12.05
N GLY A 121 9.63 6.35 12.43
CA GLY A 121 10.90 6.14 13.12
C GLY A 121 11.99 5.53 12.22
N LEU A 122 11.80 5.50 10.91
CA LEU A 122 12.74 4.93 9.94
C LEU A 122 13.49 6.02 9.19
N ALA A 123 14.79 5.84 8.94
CA ALA A 123 15.55 6.68 8.02
C ALA A 123 15.32 6.20 6.58
N LEU A 124 14.79 7.07 5.73
CA LEU A 124 14.33 6.75 4.38
C LEU A 124 15.07 7.53 3.30
N ALA A 125 15.58 8.72 3.60
CA ALA A 125 16.14 9.63 2.59
C ALA A 125 17.25 8.98 1.72
N GLU A 126 18.17 8.24 2.33
CA GLU A 126 19.26 7.55 1.61
C GLU A 126 18.70 6.43 0.71
N ALA A 127 17.85 5.56 1.25
CA ALA A 127 17.22 4.49 0.49
C ALA A 127 16.31 5.04 -0.64
N PHE A 128 15.62 6.16 -0.39
CA PHE A 128 14.80 6.87 -1.37
C PHE A 128 15.64 7.40 -2.54
N ALA A 129 16.89 7.81 -2.29
CA ALA A 129 17.79 8.33 -3.31
C ALA A 129 18.36 7.24 -4.23
N ASN A 130 18.19 5.95 -3.92
CA ASN A 130 18.65 4.85 -4.76
C ASN A 130 17.97 4.91 -6.16
N PRO A 131 18.72 5.11 -7.27
CA PRO A 131 18.13 5.22 -8.59
C PRO A 131 17.40 3.95 -9.03
N GLU A 132 17.88 2.76 -8.65
CA GLU A 132 17.28 1.47 -9.04
C GLU A 132 15.86 1.29 -8.48
N LEU A 133 15.49 2.04 -7.43
CA LEU A 133 14.18 1.96 -6.81
C LEU A 133 13.03 2.35 -7.76
N GLU A 134 13.33 3.06 -8.86
CA GLU A 134 12.33 3.32 -9.90
C GLU A 134 11.74 2.04 -10.50
N GLN A 135 12.51 0.94 -10.53
CA GLN A 135 12.07 -0.33 -11.11
C GLN A 135 10.95 -0.95 -10.28
N ALA A 136 11.02 -0.83 -8.95
CA ALA A 136 9.96 -1.27 -8.05
C ALA A 136 8.67 -0.45 -8.25
N VAL A 137 8.79 0.88 -8.35
CA VAL A 137 7.65 1.77 -8.63
C VAL A 137 7.01 1.40 -9.98
N LYS A 138 7.82 1.29 -11.04
CA LYS A 138 7.38 0.89 -12.38
C LYS A 138 6.72 -0.48 -12.36
N TRP A 139 7.23 -1.43 -11.59
CA TRP A 139 6.68 -2.78 -11.50
C TRP A 139 5.25 -2.77 -10.95
N HIS A 140 5.02 -2.11 -9.80
CA HIS A 140 3.67 -2.00 -9.22
C HIS A 140 2.69 -1.31 -10.17
N THR A 141 3.10 -0.18 -10.77
CA THR A 141 2.26 0.54 -11.73
C THR A 141 1.98 -0.28 -12.99
N LYS A 142 2.98 -0.97 -13.54
CA LYS A 142 2.83 -1.81 -14.73
C LYS A 142 1.87 -2.97 -14.45
N TYR A 143 2.02 -3.63 -13.31
CA TYR A 143 1.16 -4.74 -12.90
C TYR A 143 -0.30 -4.29 -12.69
N ALA A 144 -0.52 -3.16 -12.02
CA ALA A 144 -1.84 -2.58 -11.86
C ALA A 144 -2.49 -2.21 -13.21
N ARG A 145 -1.74 -1.55 -14.11
CA ARG A 145 -2.23 -1.19 -15.44
C ARG A 145 -2.59 -2.41 -16.29
N GLN A 146 -1.74 -3.44 -16.27
CA GLN A 146 -1.98 -4.67 -17.03
C GLN A 146 -3.28 -5.37 -16.59
N ASN A 147 -3.62 -5.29 -15.30
CA ASN A 147 -4.85 -5.86 -14.74
C ASN A 147 -6.04 -4.89 -14.76
N GLY A 148 -5.90 -3.70 -15.37
CA GLY A 148 -6.98 -2.73 -15.47
C GLY A 148 -7.41 -2.11 -14.13
N ILE A 149 -6.52 -2.09 -13.13
CA ILE A 149 -6.84 -1.57 -11.80
C ILE A 149 -6.95 -0.04 -11.86
N HIS A 150 -8.11 0.47 -11.42
CA HIS A 150 -8.40 1.90 -11.39
C HIS A 150 -8.82 2.36 -9.99
N VAL A 151 -9.80 1.70 -9.37
CA VAL A 151 -10.33 2.06 -8.05
C VAL A 151 -9.43 1.50 -6.95
N SER A 152 -9.30 2.25 -5.84
CA SER A 152 -8.54 1.84 -4.67
C SER A 152 -9.42 1.85 -3.40
N PRO A 153 -9.60 0.73 -2.67
CA PRO A 153 -8.99 -0.56 -2.95
C PRO A 153 -9.67 -1.32 -4.10
N THR A 154 -8.90 -2.14 -4.79
CA THR A 154 -9.41 -3.26 -5.60
C THR A 154 -8.82 -4.56 -5.04
N PHE A 155 -9.64 -5.62 -4.99
CA PHE A 155 -9.27 -6.92 -4.47
C PHE A 155 -9.17 -7.94 -5.61
N MET A 156 -8.20 -8.82 -5.54
CA MET A 156 -8.07 -9.97 -6.44
C MET A 156 -7.93 -11.26 -5.62
N ILE A 157 -8.59 -12.32 -6.09
CA ILE A 157 -8.39 -13.69 -5.61
C ILE A 157 -7.89 -14.52 -6.78
N ASP A 158 -6.78 -15.22 -6.59
CA ASP A 158 -6.17 -16.15 -7.57
C ASP A 158 -6.03 -15.53 -8.98
N GLY A 159 -5.64 -14.24 -9.03
CA GLY A 159 -5.43 -13.53 -10.29
C GLY A 159 -6.68 -12.93 -10.93
N LEU A 160 -7.85 -12.98 -10.29
CA LEU A 160 -9.11 -12.42 -10.79
C LEU A 160 -9.63 -11.29 -9.90
N VAL A 161 -9.97 -10.15 -10.51
CA VAL A 161 -10.59 -9.00 -9.84
C VAL A 161 -11.95 -9.37 -9.29
N GLN A 162 -12.20 -8.98 -8.04
CA GLN A 162 -13.42 -9.24 -7.29
C GLN A 162 -14.22 -7.93 -7.11
N PRO A 163 -15.06 -7.52 -8.07
CA PRO A 163 -15.77 -6.25 -8.02
C PRO A 163 -16.83 -6.18 -6.89
N GLY A 164 -17.24 -7.32 -6.35
CA GLY A 164 -18.19 -7.42 -5.24
C GLY A 164 -17.57 -7.27 -3.84
N MET A 165 -16.24 -7.22 -3.74
CA MET A 165 -15.55 -6.99 -2.46
C MET A 165 -15.39 -5.50 -2.17
N SER A 166 -15.52 -5.12 -0.90
CA SER A 166 -15.41 -3.73 -0.46
C SER A 166 -14.59 -3.58 0.81
N SER A 167 -13.92 -2.43 0.97
CA SER A 167 -13.32 -2.01 2.25
C SER A 167 -14.33 -1.93 3.40
N GLY A 168 -15.62 -1.79 3.07
CA GLY A 168 -16.74 -1.80 4.01
C GLY A 168 -17.05 -3.16 4.62
N ASP A 169 -16.72 -4.25 3.92
CA ASP A 169 -17.13 -5.60 4.30
C ASP A 169 -16.52 -6.04 5.63
N PRO A 170 -17.22 -6.85 6.43
CA PRO A 170 -16.61 -7.52 7.57
C PRO A 170 -15.53 -8.49 7.08
N VAL A 171 -14.46 -8.66 7.86
CA VAL A 171 -13.33 -9.55 7.50
C VAL A 171 -13.80 -10.99 7.27
N SER A 172 -14.79 -11.47 8.03
CA SER A 172 -15.38 -12.80 7.85
C SER A 172 -15.99 -13.02 6.46
N LYS A 173 -16.51 -11.95 5.83
CA LYS A 173 -16.98 -12.02 4.43
C LYS A 173 -15.80 -12.22 3.49
N TRP A 174 -14.69 -11.49 3.67
CA TRP A 174 -13.49 -11.70 2.87
C TRP A 174 -12.94 -13.13 3.00
N VAL A 175 -12.94 -13.68 4.22
CA VAL A 175 -12.54 -15.08 4.45
C VAL A 175 -13.42 -16.03 3.64
N SER A 176 -14.75 -15.84 3.67
CA SER A 176 -15.69 -16.66 2.91
C SER A 176 -15.54 -16.50 1.39
N ASP A 177 -15.26 -15.28 0.93
CA ASP A 177 -15.07 -14.98 -0.49
C ASP A 177 -13.74 -15.59 -1.02
N ILE A 178 -12.68 -15.63 -0.20
CA ILE A 178 -11.40 -16.29 -0.53
C ILE A 178 -11.57 -17.81 -0.64
N GLY A 179 -12.48 -18.38 0.16
CA GLY A 179 -12.86 -19.79 0.15
C GLY A 179 -11.78 -20.66 0.75
#